data_AF-A0AAW7QRY5-F1
#
_entry.id   AF-A0AAW7QRY5-F1
#
_cell.length_a   1.000
_cell.length_b   1.000
_cell.length_c   1.000
_cell.angle_alpha   90.00
_cell.angle_beta   90.00
_cell.angle_gamma   90.00
#
_symmetry.space_group_name_H-M   'P 1'
#
loop_
_entity.id
_entity.type
_entity.pdbx_description
1 polymer ?
#
loop_
_entity_poly.entity_id
_entity_poly.type
_entity_poly.pdbx_seq_one_letter_code
_entity_poly.pdbx_strand_id
1 'polypeptide(L)'
;MDETAALWAPIRRADTLVWQAATVLNTGAGLPADQVQAAYLRVRRRMGLVKRHGGTLEGALTHVLKVTRSYAPGLFHCDTHLDIPRTNHGLEQCFGQHRHHERRTTGRKRGTPDTVLRGPVRLITSVASRLQRWTAAELAPSNVAAWREVRQAVWARFATRAQGLRFRRDPDAYVRGLEQQFLTSGLPV
;
A
#
# COMPACT_ATOMS: atom_id res chain seq x y z
N MET A 1 23.87 19.47 -30.39
CA MET A 1 22.77 19.98 -29.54
C MET A 1 21.52 20.35 -30.34
N ASP A 2 21.60 20.51 -31.67
CA ASP A 2 20.47 20.95 -32.51
C ASP A 2 19.33 19.94 -32.67
N GLU A 3 19.61 18.64 -32.60
CA GLU A 3 18.62 17.58 -32.81
C GLU A 3 17.45 17.59 -31.79
N THR A 4 17.66 18.15 -30.59
CA THR A 4 16.62 18.24 -29.55
C THR A 4 15.99 19.63 -29.44
N ALA A 5 16.47 20.63 -30.20
CA ALA A 5 16.00 22.01 -30.11
C ALA A 5 14.47 22.13 -30.27
N ALA A 6 13.91 21.39 -31.22
CA ALA A 6 12.47 21.38 -31.50
C ALA A 6 11.61 20.78 -30.35
N LEU A 7 12.21 19.94 -29.49
CA LEU A 7 11.50 19.30 -28.37
C LEU A 7 11.30 20.24 -27.18
N TRP A 8 12.19 21.23 -27.01
CA TRP A 8 12.21 22.06 -25.80
C TRP A 8 11.00 22.96 -25.63
N ALA A 9 10.46 23.52 -26.72
CA ALA A 9 9.29 24.40 -26.61
C ALA A 9 8.01 23.65 -26.15
N PRO A 10 7.66 22.48 -26.73
CA PRO A 10 6.63 21.60 -26.17
C PRO A 10 6.90 21.18 -24.72
N ILE A 11 8.14 20.77 -24.41
CA ILE A 11 8.52 20.33 -23.05
C ILE A 11 8.30 21.44 -22.03
N ARG A 12 8.82 22.65 -22.26
CA ARG A 12 8.66 23.78 -21.33
C ARG A 12 7.19 24.12 -21.07
N ARG A 13 6.34 24.08 -22.11
CA ARG A 13 4.90 24.33 -21.97
C ARG A 13 4.21 23.27 -21.10
N ALA A 14 4.48 21.99 -21.38
CA ALA A 14 3.91 20.89 -20.62
C ALA A 14 4.43 20.86 -19.17
N ASP A 15 5.74 21.04 -18.99
CA ASP A 15 6.42 21.08 -17.70
C ASP A 15 5.86 22.19 -16.81
N THR A 16 5.67 23.41 -17.34
CA THR A 16 5.07 24.52 -16.58
C THR A 16 3.70 24.15 -15.98
N LEU A 17 2.86 23.42 -16.72
CA LEU A 17 1.54 23.01 -16.25
C LEU A 17 1.63 21.92 -15.16
N VAL A 18 2.53 20.96 -15.34
CA VAL A 18 2.78 19.88 -14.37
C VAL A 18 3.41 20.46 -13.10
N TRP A 19 4.37 21.37 -13.25
CA TRP A 19 5.04 22.04 -12.15
C TRP A 19 4.09 22.92 -11.34
N GLN A 20 3.17 23.64 -11.99
CA GLN A 20 2.09 24.36 -11.29
C GLN A 20 1.21 23.41 -10.48
N ALA A 21 0.83 22.26 -11.04
CA ALA A 21 0.03 21.26 -10.34
C ALA A 21 0.78 20.70 -9.12
N ALA A 22 2.05 20.33 -9.29
CA ALA A 22 2.92 19.85 -8.22
C ALA A 22 3.13 20.91 -7.13
N THR A 23 3.31 22.17 -7.51
CA THR A 23 3.48 23.28 -6.58
C THR A 23 2.25 23.47 -5.70
N VAL A 24 1.04 23.40 -6.25
CA VAL A 24 -0.20 23.43 -5.45
C VAL A 24 -0.25 22.29 -4.44
N LEU A 25 0.11 21.07 -4.87
CA LEU A 25 0.09 19.89 -3.99
C LEU A 25 1.20 19.91 -2.93
N ASN A 26 2.35 20.51 -3.21
CA ASN A 26 3.47 20.59 -2.25
C ASN A 26 3.30 21.75 -1.26
N THR A 27 2.84 22.91 -1.75
CA THR A 27 2.74 24.16 -0.96
C THR A 27 1.42 24.27 -0.20
N GLY A 28 0.44 23.41 -0.49
CA GLY A 28 -0.82 23.32 0.25
C GLY A 28 -0.67 22.83 1.71
N ALA A 29 0.54 22.53 2.17
CA ALA A 29 0.79 22.11 3.55
C ALA A 29 0.34 23.21 4.54
N GLY A 30 -0.71 22.92 5.31
CA GLY A 30 -1.29 23.84 6.29
C GLY A 30 -2.44 24.71 5.79
N LEU A 31 -2.83 24.59 4.52
CA LEU A 31 -4.06 25.19 4.01
C LEU A 31 -5.25 24.23 4.17
N PRO A 32 -6.48 24.75 4.33
CA PRO A 32 -7.69 23.94 4.28
C PRO A 32 -7.80 23.13 2.97
N ALA A 33 -8.23 21.87 3.08
CA ALA A 33 -8.28 20.91 1.97
C ALA A 33 -9.12 21.40 0.78
N ASP A 34 -10.21 22.12 1.04
CA ASP A 34 -11.09 22.73 0.04
C ASP A 34 -10.35 23.80 -0.80
N GLN A 35 -9.46 24.58 -0.18
CA GLN A 35 -8.65 25.58 -0.87
C GLN A 35 -7.59 24.93 -1.77
N VAL A 36 -6.89 23.90 -1.26
CA VAL A 36 -5.91 23.12 -2.03
C VAL A 36 -6.61 22.45 -3.23
N GLN A 37 -7.76 21.84 -2.99
CA GLN A 37 -8.58 21.21 -4.03
C GLN A 37 -9.05 22.22 -5.08
N ALA A 38 -9.57 23.38 -4.67
CA ALA A 38 -10.01 24.42 -5.59
C ALA A 38 -8.85 24.95 -6.45
N ALA A 39 -7.69 25.21 -5.84
CA ALA A 39 -6.48 25.62 -6.55
C ALA A 39 -6.02 24.56 -7.57
N TYR A 40 -6.02 23.29 -7.18
CA TYR A 40 -5.63 22.19 -8.05
C TYR A 40 -6.60 22.03 -9.23
N LEU A 41 -7.91 22.12 -8.97
CA LEU A 41 -8.93 22.06 -10.02
C LEU A 41 -8.80 23.20 -11.02
N ARG A 42 -8.39 24.41 -10.60
CA ARG A 42 -8.10 25.52 -11.52
C ARG A 42 -6.94 25.18 -12.45
N VAL A 43 -5.84 24.64 -11.93
CA VAL A 43 -4.69 24.19 -12.75
C VAL A 43 -5.13 23.09 -13.72
N ARG A 44 -5.92 22.11 -13.24
CA ARG A 44 -6.41 21.00 -14.06
C ARG A 44 -7.32 21.46 -15.19
N ARG A 45 -8.21 22.44 -14.93
CA ARG A 45 -9.04 23.07 -15.96
C ARG A 45 -8.19 23.79 -17.00
N ARG A 46 -7.23 24.61 -16.56
CA ARG A 46 -6.28 25.29 -17.46
C ARG A 46 -5.53 24.30 -18.35
N MET A 47 -4.96 23.25 -17.76
CA MET A 47 -4.27 22.18 -18.49
C MET A 47 -5.19 21.53 -19.54
N GLY A 48 -6.46 21.28 -19.20
CA GLY A 48 -7.46 20.76 -20.14
C GLY A 48 -7.74 21.68 -21.33
N LEU A 49 -7.76 23.00 -21.12
CA LEU A 49 -7.97 23.99 -22.18
C LEU A 49 -6.76 24.11 -23.11
N VAL A 50 -5.55 24.10 -22.54
CA VAL A 50 -4.33 24.39 -23.32
C VAL A 50 -3.58 23.15 -23.80
N LYS A 51 -4.03 21.93 -23.46
CA LYS A 51 -3.30 20.69 -23.81
C LYS A 51 -3.00 20.53 -25.30
N ARG A 52 -3.88 21.02 -26.17
CA ARG A 52 -3.71 21.00 -27.64
C ARG A 52 -2.50 21.82 -28.09
N HIS A 53 -2.16 22.88 -27.36
CA HIS A 53 -0.94 23.68 -27.58
C HIS A 53 0.34 22.98 -27.08
N GLY A 54 0.21 21.80 -26.46
CA GLY A 54 1.32 20.93 -26.08
C GLY A 54 1.96 20.21 -27.27
N GLY A 55 1.36 20.27 -28.47
CA GLY A 55 1.90 19.61 -29.66
C GLY A 55 2.06 18.11 -29.44
N THR A 56 3.28 17.59 -29.64
CA THR A 56 3.63 16.18 -29.42
C THR A 56 3.35 15.67 -28.00
N LEU A 57 3.20 16.56 -27.01
CA LEU A 57 2.92 16.22 -25.62
C LEU A 57 1.44 16.31 -25.23
N GLU A 58 0.51 16.58 -26.16
CA GLU A 58 -0.93 16.58 -25.85
C GLU A 58 -1.39 15.25 -25.23
N GLY A 59 -0.88 14.12 -25.75
CA GLY A 59 -1.20 12.79 -25.22
C GLY A 59 -0.75 12.63 -23.76
N ALA A 60 0.43 13.12 -23.42
CA ALA A 60 0.95 13.10 -22.05
C ALA A 60 0.10 13.97 -21.10
N LEU A 61 -0.26 15.18 -21.51
CA LEU A 61 -1.15 16.05 -20.73
C LEU A 61 -2.55 15.43 -20.56
N THR A 62 -3.07 14.79 -21.59
CA THR A 62 -4.34 14.03 -21.52
C THR A 62 -4.23 12.87 -20.53
N HIS A 63 -3.10 12.16 -20.51
CA HIS A 63 -2.85 11.09 -19.55
C HIS A 63 -2.79 11.62 -18.11
N VAL A 64 -2.10 12.74 -17.86
CA VAL A 64 -2.08 13.40 -16.53
C VAL A 64 -3.51 13.74 -16.07
N LEU A 65 -4.33 14.35 -16.94
CA LEU A 65 -5.72 14.67 -16.62
C LEU A 65 -6.56 13.43 -16.32
N LYS A 66 -6.34 12.33 -17.05
CA LYS A 66 -7.03 11.05 -16.83
C LYS A 66 -6.65 10.43 -15.47
N VAL A 67 -5.36 10.27 -15.22
CA VAL A 67 -4.85 9.65 -13.98
C VAL A 67 -5.27 10.48 -12.77
N THR A 68 -5.07 11.80 -12.82
CA THR A 68 -5.44 12.66 -11.69
C THR A 68 -6.94 12.67 -11.40
N ARG A 69 -7.79 12.39 -12.41
CA ARG A 69 -9.22 12.16 -12.20
C ARG A 69 -9.48 10.83 -11.50
N SER A 70 -8.80 9.74 -11.88
CA SER A 70 -9.02 8.44 -11.25
C SER A 70 -8.61 8.41 -9.77
N TYR A 71 -7.56 9.17 -9.42
CA TYR A 71 -7.11 9.31 -8.03
C TYR A 71 -7.84 10.41 -7.24
N ALA A 72 -8.75 11.17 -7.87
CA ALA A 72 -9.39 12.33 -7.25
C ALA A 72 -10.06 12.05 -5.89
N PRO A 73 -10.73 10.90 -5.64
CA PRO A 73 -11.34 10.63 -4.34
C PRO A 73 -10.33 10.62 -3.20
N GLY A 74 -9.09 10.19 -3.46
CA GLY A 74 -8.05 10.03 -2.43
C GLY A 74 -6.98 11.12 -2.42
N LEU A 75 -6.95 12.01 -3.41
CA LEU A 75 -5.82 12.91 -3.63
C LEU A 75 -5.61 13.93 -2.49
N PHE A 76 -6.69 14.36 -1.84
CA PHE A 76 -6.67 15.40 -0.79
C PHE A 76 -6.92 14.85 0.62
N HIS A 77 -6.94 13.52 0.81
CA HIS A 77 -7.20 12.94 2.14
C HIS A 77 -6.16 13.38 3.19
N CYS A 78 -4.90 13.54 2.79
CA CYS A 78 -3.84 14.03 3.69
C CYS A 78 -3.96 15.53 4.01
N ASP A 79 -4.77 16.28 3.25
CA ASP A 79 -5.11 17.68 3.55
C ASP A 79 -6.31 17.75 4.52
N THR A 80 -7.27 16.82 4.39
CA THR A 80 -8.45 16.74 5.26
C THR A 80 -8.13 16.13 6.64
N HIS A 81 -7.26 15.13 6.67
CA HIS A 81 -6.91 14.35 7.86
C HIS A 81 -5.44 14.61 8.22
N LEU A 82 -5.22 15.54 9.15
CA LEU A 82 -3.88 15.97 9.56
C LEU A 82 -3.06 14.88 10.25
N ASP A 83 -3.72 13.81 10.71
CA ASP A 83 -3.12 12.61 11.28
C ASP A 83 -2.54 11.66 10.21
N ILE A 84 -2.87 11.86 8.94
CA ILE A 84 -2.34 11.07 7.83
C ILE A 84 -1.15 11.80 7.21
N PRO A 85 0.07 11.21 7.22
CA PRO A 85 1.22 11.85 6.62
C PRO A 85 1.09 11.94 5.10
N ARG A 86 1.49 13.10 4.52
CA ARG A 86 1.46 13.33 3.06
C ARG A 86 2.31 12.36 2.25
N THR A 87 3.33 11.77 2.87
CA THR A 87 4.23 10.83 2.23
C THR A 87 4.25 9.52 2.96
N ASN A 88 4.41 8.44 2.20
CA ASN A 88 4.56 7.09 2.72
C ASN A 88 6.01 6.78 3.17
N HIS A 89 6.94 7.74 3.18
CA HIS A 89 8.36 7.52 3.48
C HIS A 89 8.57 6.77 4.80
N GLY A 90 7.84 7.14 5.85
CA GLY A 90 7.92 6.45 7.14
C GLY A 90 7.49 4.98 7.05
N LEU A 91 6.45 4.68 6.28
CA LEU A 91 6.01 3.31 6.01
C LEU A 91 7.06 2.55 5.20
N GLU A 92 7.57 3.14 4.12
CA GLU A 92 8.61 2.53 3.27
C GLU A 92 9.88 2.22 4.07
N GLN A 93 10.31 3.17 4.91
CA GLN A 93 11.45 3.00 5.81
C GLN A 93 11.18 1.87 6.82
N CYS A 94 10.00 1.84 7.44
CA CYS A 94 9.59 0.80 8.38
C CYS A 94 9.61 -0.61 7.73
N PHE A 95 8.99 -0.76 6.56
CA PHE A 95 9.00 -2.02 5.80
C PHE A 95 10.40 -2.38 5.29
N GLY A 96 11.24 -1.38 4.96
CA GLY A 96 12.65 -1.57 4.60
C GLY A 96 13.47 -2.15 5.75
N GLN A 97 13.35 -1.57 6.95
CA GLN A 97 14.01 -2.06 8.16
C GLN A 97 13.55 -3.47 8.52
N HIS A 98 12.25 -3.74 8.46
CA HIS A 98 11.72 -5.10 8.72
C HIS A 98 12.32 -6.13 7.76
N ARG A 99 12.32 -5.86 6.45
CA ARG A 99 12.93 -6.75 5.44
C ARG A 99 14.42 -6.94 5.67
N HIS A 100 15.15 -5.88 6.05
CA HIS A 100 16.56 -5.99 6.39
C HIS A 100 16.77 -6.94 7.57
N HIS A 101 16.00 -6.80 8.64
CA HIS A 101 16.09 -7.66 9.82
C HIS A 101 15.71 -9.13 9.50
N GLU A 102 14.63 -9.35 8.75
CA GLU A 102 14.26 -10.70 8.29
C GLU A 102 15.41 -11.34 7.50
N ARG A 103 16.08 -10.59 6.62
CA ARG A 103 17.20 -11.11 5.84
C ARG A 103 18.39 -11.50 6.72
N ARG A 104 18.72 -10.73 7.76
CA ARG A 104 19.81 -11.08 8.69
C ARG A 104 19.51 -12.32 9.52
N THR A 105 18.24 -12.51 9.90
CA THR A 105 17.83 -13.62 10.75
C THR A 105 17.63 -14.92 9.95
N THR A 106 17.09 -14.81 8.73
CA THR A 106 16.66 -15.98 7.93
C THR A 106 17.52 -16.24 6.69
N GLY A 107 18.41 -15.32 6.32
CA GLY A 107 19.19 -15.37 5.08
C GLY A 107 18.40 -15.07 3.80
N ARG A 108 17.07 -14.92 3.87
CA ARG A 108 16.22 -14.79 2.67
C ARG A 108 16.16 -13.36 2.16
N LYS A 109 16.44 -13.17 0.85
CA LYS A 109 16.37 -11.86 0.17
C LYS A 109 14.93 -11.38 -0.05
N ARG A 110 14.00 -12.31 -0.29
CA ARG A 110 12.57 -12.01 -0.41
C ARG A 110 11.88 -12.28 0.92
N GLY A 111 10.84 -11.48 1.22
CA GLY A 111 10.01 -11.67 2.39
C GLY A 111 9.50 -13.10 2.48
N THR A 112 9.43 -13.64 3.69
CA THR A 112 8.93 -14.99 3.89
C THR A 112 7.42 -15.04 3.67
N PRO A 113 6.84 -16.17 3.23
CA PRO A 113 5.38 -16.33 3.26
C PRO A 113 4.80 -16.08 4.65
N ASP A 114 5.61 -16.26 5.70
CA ASP A 114 5.28 -15.97 7.08
C ASP A 114 5.01 -14.47 7.34
N THR A 115 5.60 -13.56 6.56
CA THR A 115 5.24 -12.12 6.58
C THR A 115 3.79 -11.90 6.16
N VAL A 116 3.17 -12.76 5.35
CA VAL A 116 1.74 -12.64 5.01
C VAL A 116 0.87 -13.28 6.09
N LEU A 117 1.30 -14.40 6.65
CA LEU A 117 0.53 -15.15 7.65
C LEU A 117 0.53 -14.46 9.02
N ARG A 118 1.70 -14.06 9.48
CA ARG A 118 1.94 -13.42 10.79
C ARG A 118 2.21 -11.92 10.67
N GLY A 119 2.24 -11.35 9.47
CA GLY A 119 2.62 -9.95 9.20
C GLY A 119 2.05 -8.93 10.17
N PRO A 120 0.72 -8.93 10.40
CA PRO A 120 0.12 -7.98 11.34
C PRO A 120 0.70 -8.07 12.74
N VAL A 121 1.06 -9.26 13.22
CA VAL A 121 1.68 -9.42 14.54
C VAL A 121 3.18 -9.18 14.47
N ARG A 122 3.91 -9.80 13.52
CA ARG A 122 5.38 -9.74 13.43
C ARG A 122 5.91 -8.37 13.07
N LEU A 123 5.21 -7.60 12.24
CA LEU A 123 5.62 -6.24 11.89
C LEU A 123 5.44 -5.32 13.11
N ILE A 124 4.27 -5.38 13.76
CA ILE A 124 3.99 -4.58 14.95
C ILE A 124 4.97 -4.93 16.06
N THR A 125 5.20 -6.20 16.37
CA THR A 125 6.18 -6.60 17.40
C THR A 125 7.60 -6.19 17.03
N SER A 126 7.99 -6.31 15.75
CA SER A 126 9.30 -5.85 15.26
C SER A 126 9.49 -4.35 15.40
N VAL A 127 8.43 -3.54 15.28
CA VAL A 127 8.50 -2.09 15.50
C VAL A 127 8.52 -1.79 16.99
N ALA A 128 7.57 -2.35 17.74
CA ALA A 128 7.42 -2.13 19.18
C ALA A 128 8.69 -2.52 19.97
N SER A 129 9.35 -3.62 19.61
CA SER A 129 10.58 -4.07 20.28
C SER A 129 11.81 -3.20 19.98
N ARG A 130 11.77 -2.37 18.92
CA ARG A 130 12.81 -1.38 18.62
C ARG A 130 12.58 -0.06 19.32
N LEU A 131 11.32 0.29 19.59
CA LEU A 131 10.95 1.52 20.29
C LEU A 131 11.33 1.46 21.77
N GLN A 132 11.19 0.29 22.39
CA GLN A 132 11.58 0.07 23.78
C GLN A 132 11.80 -1.41 24.10
N ARG A 133 12.43 -1.66 25.24
CA ARG A 133 12.46 -2.99 25.85
C ARG A 133 11.19 -3.20 26.66
N TRP A 134 10.60 -4.39 26.53
CA TRP A 134 9.36 -4.76 27.20
C TRP A 134 9.67 -5.76 28.31
N THR A 135 9.08 -5.55 29.48
CA THR A 135 9.08 -6.51 30.58
C THR A 135 8.01 -7.58 30.37
N ALA A 136 8.11 -8.70 31.09
CA ALA A 136 7.11 -9.76 31.01
C ALA A 136 5.71 -9.28 31.44
N ALA A 137 5.63 -8.39 32.43
CA ALA A 137 4.37 -7.83 32.92
C ALA A 137 3.69 -6.96 31.85
N GLU A 138 4.46 -6.15 31.11
CA GLU A 138 3.92 -5.30 30.03
C GLU A 138 3.49 -6.11 28.80
N LEU A 139 4.04 -7.31 28.60
CA LEU A 139 3.63 -8.23 27.53
C LEU A 139 2.41 -9.08 27.91
N ALA A 140 2.00 -9.06 29.18
CA ALA A 140 0.82 -9.78 29.62
C ALA A 140 -0.44 -9.16 29.01
N PRO A 141 -1.34 -9.96 28.40
CA PRO A 141 -2.53 -9.42 27.77
C PRO A 141 -3.49 -8.85 28.82
N SER A 142 -3.76 -7.55 28.75
CA SER A 142 -4.77 -6.87 29.59
C SER A 142 -6.20 -7.29 29.23
N ASN A 143 -6.44 -7.73 28.00
CA ASN A 143 -7.69 -8.32 27.53
C ASN A 143 -7.44 -9.69 26.90
N VAL A 144 -7.74 -10.74 27.65
CA VAL A 144 -7.52 -12.13 27.22
C VAL A 144 -8.43 -12.53 26.05
N ALA A 145 -9.66 -12.00 25.99
CA ALA A 145 -10.60 -12.32 24.91
C ALA A 145 -10.09 -11.77 23.57
N ALA A 146 -9.74 -10.48 23.50
CA ALA A 146 -9.18 -9.87 22.30
C ALA A 146 -7.87 -10.55 21.86
N TRP A 147 -7.03 -10.95 22.82
CA TRP A 147 -5.82 -11.71 22.53
C TRP A 147 -6.10 -13.09 21.92
N ARG A 148 -7.13 -13.80 22.39
CA ARG A 148 -7.56 -15.08 21.80
C ARG A 148 -8.06 -14.89 20.37
N GLU A 149 -8.83 -13.84 20.10
CA GLU A 149 -9.31 -13.51 18.75
C GLU A 149 -8.15 -13.30 17.78
N VAL A 150 -7.15 -12.49 18.16
CA VAL A 150 -5.94 -12.28 17.34
C VAL A 150 -5.21 -13.59 17.09
N ARG A 151 -5.05 -14.45 18.12
CA ARG A 151 -4.44 -15.77 17.94
C ARG A 151 -5.23 -16.63 16.95
N GLN A 152 -6.55 -16.71 17.09
CA GLN A 152 -7.41 -17.50 16.22
C GLN A 152 -7.33 -17.03 14.77
N ALA A 153 -7.34 -15.71 14.54
CA ALA A 153 -7.19 -15.14 13.21
C ALA A 153 -5.85 -15.51 12.56
N VAL A 154 -4.75 -15.48 13.32
CA VAL A 154 -3.44 -15.94 12.83
C VAL A 154 -3.47 -17.44 12.54
N TRP A 155 -4.00 -18.27 13.44
CA TRP A 155 -4.11 -19.72 13.25
C TRP A 155 -4.95 -20.11 12.04
N ALA A 156 -6.06 -19.44 11.79
CA ALA A 156 -6.90 -19.68 10.62
C ALA A 156 -6.09 -19.53 9.31
N ARG A 157 -5.24 -18.49 9.21
CA ARG A 157 -4.35 -18.28 8.05
C ARG A 157 -3.32 -19.40 7.90
N PHE A 158 -2.77 -19.90 9.00
CA PHE A 158 -1.88 -21.06 8.98
C PHE A 158 -2.61 -22.32 8.51
N ALA A 159 -3.83 -22.56 8.99
CA ALA A 159 -4.63 -23.71 8.61
C ALA A 159 -4.90 -23.74 7.10
N THR A 160 -5.32 -22.60 6.52
CA THR A 160 -5.52 -22.48 5.06
C THR A 160 -4.23 -22.76 4.28
N ARG A 161 -3.09 -22.26 4.76
CA ARG A 161 -1.81 -22.54 4.09
C ARG A 161 -1.38 -23.99 4.24
N ALA A 162 -1.61 -24.60 5.39
CA ALA A 162 -1.34 -26.02 5.62
C ALA A 162 -2.18 -26.90 4.68
N GLN A 163 -3.47 -26.58 4.49
CA GLN A 163 -4.34 -27.22 3.52
C GLN A 163 -3.77 -27.11 2.09
N GLY A 164 -3.39 -25.90 1.66
CA GLY A 164 -2.78 -25.71 0.34
C GLY A 164 -1.44 -26.45 0.15
N LEU A 165 -0.65 -26.60 1.22
CA LEU A 165 0.58 -27.41 1.18
C LEU A 165 0.29 -28.91 1.13
N ARG A 166 -0.71 -29.39 1.88
CA ARG A 166 -1.16 -30.80 1.84
C ARG A 166 -1.68 -31.16 0.46
N PHE A 167 -2.54 -30.33 -0.12
CA PHE A 167 -3.04 -30.51 -1.48
C PHE A 167 -1.90 -30.57 -2.51
N ARG A 168 -0.92 -29.66 -2.46
CA ARG A 168 0.21 -29.69 -3.40
C ARG A 168 1.14 -30.89 -3.25
N ARG A 169 1.17 -31.51 -2.06
CA ARG A 169 2.02 -32.68 -1.80
C ARG A 169 1.44 -33.93 -2.44
N ASP A 170 0.12 -34.11 -2.34
CA ASP A 170 -0.61 -35.23 -2.92
C ASP A 170 -2.07 -34.80 -3.14
N PRO A 171 -2.40 -34.30 -4.35
CA PRO A 171 -3.74 -33.81 -4.66
C PRO A 171 -4.81 -34.91 -4.51
N ASP A 172 -4.49 -36.12 -4.97
CA ASP A 172 -5.47 -37.20 -5.04
C ASP A 172 -5.79 -37.74 -3.64
N ALA A 173 -4.79 -37.93 -2.79
CA ALA A 173 -5.03 -38.33 -1.40
C ALA A 173 -5.76 -37.24 -0.62
N TYR A 174 -5.49 -35.97 -0.92
CA TYR A 174 -6.17 -34.84 -0.28
C TYR A 174 -7.66 -34.81 -0.64
N VAL A 175 -8.00 -34.96 -1.94
CA VAL A 175 -9.40 -34.98 -2.39
C VAL A 175 -10.14 -36.20 -1.82
N ARG A 176 -9.57 -37.40 -1.88
CA ARG A 176 -10.17 -38.60 -1.25
C ARG A 176 -10.44 -38.41 0.25
N GLY A 177 -9.51 -37.74 0.96
CA GLY A 177 -9.70 -37.41 2.37
C GLY A 177 -10.87 -36.46 2.62
N LEU A 178 -11.06 -35.46 1.75
CA LEU A 178 -12.21 -34.55 1.82
C LEU A 178 -13.52 -35.26 1.49
N GLU A 179 -13.54 -36.11 0.47
CA GLU A 179 -14.71 -36.92 0.11
C GLU A 179 -15.13 -37.82 1.28
N GLN A 180 -14.18 -38.51 1.92
CA GLN A 180 -14.46 -39.34 3.08
C GLN A 180 -15.03 -38.52 4.25
N GLN A 181 -14.47 -37.34 4.53
CA GLN A 181 -14.98 -36.45 5.58
C GLN A 181 -16.39 -35.97 5.28
N PHE A 182 -16.69 -35.62 4.03
CA PHE A 182 -18.03 -35.21 3.60
C PHE A 182 -19.04 -36.35 3.78
N LEU A 183 -18.69 -37.56 3.35
CA LEU A 183 -19.54 -38.75 3.50
C LEU A 183 -19.78 -39.10 4.97
N THR A 184 -18.79 -38.91 5.84
CA THR A 184 -18.90 -39.22 7.27
C THR A 184 -19.66 -38.13 8.05
N SER A 185 -19.56 -36.87 7.64
CA SER A 185 -20.24 -35.73 8.29
C SER A 185 -21.74 -35.66 7.94
N GLY A 186 -22.18 -36.35 6.89
CA GLY A 186 -23.58 -36.45 6.49
C GLY A 186 -24.36 -37.60 7.13
N LEU A 187 -23.71 -38.42 7.97
CA LEU A 187 -24.37 -39.49 8.72
C LEU A 187 -24.97 -38.92 10.02
N PRO A 188 -26.22 -39.26 10.38
CA PRO A 188 -26.78 -38.87 11.68
C PRO A 188 -25.98 -39.52 12.81
N VAL A 189 -25.78 -38.77 13.90
CA VAL A 189 -25.07 -39.19 15.12
C VAL A 189 -25.84 -40.29 15.85
#